data_AF-A0AB38C064-F1
#
_entry.id   AF-A0AB38C064-F1
#
_cell.length_a   1.000
_cell.length_b   1.000
_cell.length_c   1.000
_cell.angle_alpha   90.00
_cell.angle_beta   90.00
_cell.angle_gamma   90.00
#
_symmetry.space_group_name_H-M   'P 1'
#
loop_
_entity.id
_entity.type
_entity.pdbx_description
1 polymer ?
#
loop_
_entity_poly.entity_id
_entity_poly.type
_entity_poly.pdbx_seq_one_letter_code
_entity_poly.pdbx_strand_id
1 'polypeptide(L)'
;MQPPKKYSVVLVDSDGSHTLYPMKEWCRQNPNEAPPIDPNTNSQQLRRAFTRIGWVTEETETQVLVLHPGTPKTAIQSIEDEDLALGDEDTPDSDRETVFELEWQLRDFISHNIESLKLEGKSLRLYVDPQGRDGVEYPTEVGPIDILALDPDDAFVIFELKRGRVADRAIGQISRYMGWIKKNLAHGKMVKGVIVAKSISSNLRHAIVAVPNVSLFEYEVAFSLNQILEADGPCQMKYEE
;
A
#
# COMPACT_ATOMS: atom_id res chain seq x y z
N MET A 1 -14.22 -3.39 6.18
CA MET A 1 -14.56 -4.39 5.13
C MET A 1 -13.39 -4.48 4.19
N GLN A 2 -12.90 -5.69 3.87
CA GLN A 2 -11.89 -5.82 2.82
C GLN A 2 -12.51 -5.45 1.46
N PRO A 3 -11.76 -4.77 0.57
CA PRO A 3 -12.25 -4.48 -0.76
C PRO A 3 -12.62 -5.78 -1.49
N PRO A 4 -13.61 -5.75 -2.40
CA PRO A 4 -13.99 -6.93 -3.15
C PRO A 4 -12.81 -7.41 -4.01
N LYS A 5 -12.41 -8.68 -3.81
CA LYS A 5 -11.31 -9.28 -4.57
C LYS A 5 -11.66 -9.38 -6.05
N LYS A 6 -10.68 -9.06 -6.90
CA LYS A 6 -10.79 -9.32 -8.35
C LYS A 6 -10.67 -10.84 -8.60
N TYR A 7 -11.33 -11.34 -9.63
CA TYR A 7 -11.27 -12.76 -9.99
C TYR A 7 -10.71 -12.86 -11.41
N SER A 8 -9.59 -13.56 -11.55
CA SER A 8 -8.84 -13.62 -12.80
C SER A 8 -8.55 -15.07 -13.18
N VAL A 9 -8.71 -15.40 -14.46
CA VAL A 9 -8.22 -16.64 -15.04
C VAL A 9 -6.80 -16.41 -15.52
N VAL A 10 -5.90 -17.31 -15.13
CA VAL A 10 -4.48 -17.26 -15.46
C VAL A 10 -4.21 -18.28 -16.56
N LEU A 11 -3.73 -17.80 -17.70
CA LEU A 11 -3.14 -18.65 -18.74
C LEU A 11 -1.63 -18.50 -18.69
N VAL A 12 -0.91 -19.62 -18.70
CA VAL A 12 0.56 -19.64 -18.72
C VAL A 12 1.01 -20.27 -20.02
N ASP A 13 1.81 -19.52 -20.77
CA ASP A 13 2.37 -19.95 -22.04
C ASP A 13 3.58 -20.87 -21.82
N SER A 14 3.98 -21.58 -22.87
CA SER A 14 5.08 -22.55 -22.81
C SER A 14 6.45 -21.93 -22.48
N ASP A 15 6.59 -20.62 -22.67
CA ASP A 15 7.79 -19.86 -22.32
C ASP A 15 7.78 -19.36 -20.86
N GLY A 16 6.72 -19.65 -20.10
CA GLY A 16 6.55 -19.23 -18.72
C GLY A 16 5.96 -17.83 -18.55
N SER A 17 5.65 -17.11 -19.65
CA SER A 17 4.85 -15.90 -19.58
C SER A 17 3.41 -16.21 -19.17
N HIS A 18 2.72 -15.24 -18.60
CA HIS A 18 1.35 -15.42 -18.14
C HIS A 18 0.47 -14.24 -18.52
N THR A 19 -0.81 -14.53 -18.75
CA THR A 19 -1.83 -13.50 -19.02
C THR A 19 -3.00 -13.66 -18.07
N LEU A 20 -3.43 -12.54 -17.48
CA LEU A 20 -4.58 -12.46 -16.59
C LEU A 20 -5.82 -11.98 -17.37
N TYR A 21 -6.89 -12.77 -17.32
CA TYR A 21 -8.18 -12.40 -17.90
C TYR A 21 -9.24 -12.24 -16.82
N PRO A 22 -10.09 -11.19 -16.84
CA PRO A 22 -11.23 -11.11 -15.94
C PRO A 22 -12.08 -12.37 -16.06
N MET A 23 -12.27 -13.11 -14.96
CA MET A 23 -12.80 -14.47 -14.98
C MET A 23 -14.14 -14.60 -15.72
N LYS A 24 -15.06 -13.65 -15.51
CA LYS A 24 -16.36 -13.66 -16.19
C LYS A 24 -16.25 -13.44 -17.69
N GLU A 25 -15.35 -12.53 -18.09
CA GLU A 25 -15.12 -12.24 -19.51
C GLU A 25 -14.46 -13.42 -20.20
N TRP A 26 -13.46 -14.03 -19.56
CA TRP A 26 -12.82 -15.24 -20.05
C TRP A 26 -13.83 -16.38 -20.25
N CYS A 27 -14.77 -16.58 -19.30
CA CYS A 27 -15.81 -17.60 -19.45
C CYS A 27 -16.74 -17.36 -20.65
N ARG A 28 -17.03 -16.10 -21.01
CA ARG A 28 -17.85 -15.77 -22.19
C ARG A 28 -17.12 -16.09 -23.48
N GLN A 29 -15.82 -15.85 -23.50
CA GLN A 29 -14.98 -16.06 -24.68
C GLN A 29 -14.58 -17.53 -24.88
N ASN A 30 -14.56 -18.33 -23.80
CA ASN A 30 -14.08 -19.71 -23.81
C ASN A 30 -15.13 -20.71 -23.28
N PRO A 31 -16.32 -20.82 -23.91
CA PRO A 31 -17.42 -21.65 -23.39
C PRO A 31 -17.12 -23.15 -23.35
N ASN A 32 -16.15 -23.62 -24.14
CA ASN A 32 -15.76 -25.04 -24.18
C ASN A 32 -14.85 -25.45 -23.03
N GLU A 33 -14.13 -24.49 -22.43
CA GLU A 33 -13.19 -24.72 -21.32
C GLU A 33 -13.74 -24.20 -19.99
N ALA A 34 -14.65 -23.22 -20.04
CA ALA A 34 -15.30 -22.67 -18.88
C ALA A 34 -16.26 -23.68 -18.21
N PRO A 35 -16.51 -23.55 -16.89
CA PRO A 35 -17.51 -24.35 -16.23
C PRO A 35 -18.89 -24.13 -16.87
N PRO A 36 -19.75 -25.17 -16.98
CA PRO A 36 -21.04 -25.10 -17.68
C PRO A 36 -22.11 -24.42 -16.80
N ILE A 37 -21.86 -23.17 -16.41
CA ILE A 37 -22.77 -22.31 -15.65
C ILE A 37 -22.79 -20.91 -16.27
N ASP A 38 -23.84 -20.13 -16.00
CA ASP A 38 -23.96 -18.75 -16.50
C ASP A 38 -22.76 -17.88 -16.05
N PRO A 39 -21.94 -17.34 -16.98
CA PRO A 39 -20.82 -16.44 -16.66
C PRO A 39 -21.21 -15.16 -15.91
N ASN A 40 -22.47 -14.74 -15.95
CA ASN A 40 -22.93 -13.54 -15.26
C ASN A 40 -23.22 -13.76 -13.77
N THR A 41 -23.22 -15.02 -13.32
CA THR A 41 -23.48 -15.41 -11.93
C THR A 41 -22.45 -14.88 -10.92
N ASN A 42 -22.63 -15.18 -9.63
CA ASN A 42 -21.70 -14.76 -8.57
C ASN A 42 -20.28 -15.32 -8.82
N SER A 43 -19.25 -14.48 -8.70
CA SER A 43 -17.84 -14.87 -8.88
C SER A 43 -17.41 -16.03 -7.99
N GLN A 44 -17.93 -16.13 -6.77
CA GLN A 44 -17.64 -17.22 -5.85
C GLN A 44 -18.33 -18.54 -6.27
N GLN A 45 -19.48 -18.46 -6.94
CA GLN A 45 -20.12 -19.63 -7.56
C GLN A 45 -19.33 -20.11 -8.78
N LEU A 46 -18.82 -19.19 -9.61
CA LEU A 46 -17.89 -19.49 -10.70
C LEU A 46 -16.59 -20.13 -10.20
N ARG A 47 -15.95 -19.55 -9.17
CA ARG A 47 -14.77 -20.13 -8.51
C ARG A 47 -15.00 -21.59 -8.11
N ARG A 48 -16.11 -21.87 -7.41
CA ARG A 48 -16.48 -23.24 -6.99
C ARG A 48 -16.71 -24.17 -8.18
N ALA A 49 -17.19 -23.66 -9.30
CA ALA A 49 -17.42 -24.44 -10.51
C ALA A 49 -16.12 -24.76 -11.24
N PHE A 50 -15.15 -23.84 -11.28
CA PHE A 50 -13.79 -24.09 -11.74
C PHE A 50 -13.11 -25.21 -10.95
N THR A 51 -13.18 -25.15 -9.61
CA THR A 51 -12.63 -26.23 -8.76
C THR A 51 -13.25 -27.60 -9.06
N ARG A 52 -14.54 -27.65 -9.39
CA ARG A 52 -15.23 -28.90 -9.75
C ARG A 52 -14.77 -29.51 -11.07
N ILE A 53 -14.28 -28.70 -12.01
CA ILE A 53 -13.73 -29.17 -13.29
C ILE A 53 -12.20 -29.35 -13.23
N GLY A 54 -11.61 -29.37 -12.03
CA GLY A 54 -10.21 -29.72 -11.80
C GLY A 54 -9.24 -28.53 -11.76
N TRP A 55 -9.72 -27.30 -11.97
CA TRP A 55 -8.88 -26.11 -11.92
C TRP A 55 -8.49 -25.77 -10.47
N VAL A 56 -7.29 -25.19 -10.31
CA VAL A 56 -6.80 -24.78 -9.00
C VAL A 56 -7.18 -23.32 -8.77
N THR A 57 -7.58 -22.98 -7.55
CA THR A 57 -7.83 -21.59 -7.20
C THR A 57 -6.92 -21.17 -6.06
N GLU A 58 -6.13 -20.14 -6.29
CA GLU A 58 -5.28 -19.53 -5.28
C GLU A 58 -5.82 -18.17 -4.91
N GLU A 59 -5.69 -17.80 -3.64
CA GLU A 59 -6.22 -16.57 -3.11
C GLU A 59 -5.08 -15.71 -2.60
N THR A 60 -4.88 -14.57 -3.25
CA THR A 60 -3.98 -13.53 -2.79
C THR A 60 -4.75 -12.53 -1.93
N GLU A 61 -4.07 -11.53 -1.38
CA GLU A 61 -4.72 -10.47 -0.61
C GLU A 61 -5.67 -9.61 -1.47
N THR A 62 -5.39 -9.43 -2.77
CA THR A 62 -6.11 -8.52 -3.68
C THR A 62 -7.01 -9.24 -4.70
N GLN A 63 -6.70 -10.50 -5.02
CA GLN A 63 -7.38 -11.24 -6.08
C GLN A 63 -7.48 -12.75 -5.82
N VAL A 64 -8.41 -13.36 -6.53
CA VAL A 64 -8.55 -14.82 -6.65
C VAL A 64 -8.09 -15.22 -8.04
N LEU A 65 -7.04 -16.05 -8.08
CA LEU A 65 -6.46 -16.59 -9.30
C LEU A 65 -7.07 -17.96 -9.59
N VAL A 66 -7.55 -18.14 -10.82
CA VAL A 66 -8.10 -19.39 -11.34
C VAL A 66 -7.11 -19.95 -12.34
N LEU A 67 -6.45 -21.04 -11.96
CA LEU A 67 -5.28 -21.61 -12.65
C LEU A 67 -5.69 -22.90 -13.36
N HIS A 68 -5.24 -23.03 -14.61
CA HIS A 68 -5.40 -24.27 -15.35
C HIS A 68 -4.70 -25.44 -14.62
N PRO A 69 -5.24 -26.67 -14.66
CA PRO A 69 -4.55 -27.85 -14.16
C PRO A 69 -3.14 -27.96 -14.76
N GLY A 70 -2.11 -27.99 -13.91
CA GLY A 70 -0.71 -28.12 -14.34
C GLY A 70 0.08 -26.81 -14.44
N THR A 71 -0.53 -25.66 -14.11
CA THR A 71 0.21 -24.39 -14.01
C THR A 71 1.36 -24.49 -13.00
N PRO A 72 2.62 -24.15 -13.37
CA PRO A 72 3.76 -24.16 -12.46
C PRO A 72 3.58 -23.17 -11.31
N LYS A 73 4.01 -23.55 -10.10
CA LYS A 73 3.96 -22.66 -8.92
C LYS A 73 4.76 -21.37 -9.10
N THR A 74 5.78 -21.38 -9.95
CA THR A 74 6.60 -20.20 -10.27
C THR A 74 5.79 -19.11 -10.97
N ALA A 75 4.74 -19.46 -11.72
CA ALA A 75 3.87 -18.48 -12.38
C ALA A 75 3.00 -17.71 -11.37
N ILE A 76 2.65 -18.34 -10.24
CA ILE A 76 1.90 -17.66 -9.17
C ILE A 76 2.78 -16.58 -8.54
N GLN A 77 4.06 -16.90 -8.28
CA GLN A 77 5.01 -15.95 -7.70
C GLN A 77 5.24 -14.76 -8.64
N SER A 78 5.39 -15.00 -9.95
CA SER A 78 5.55 -13.92 -10.92
C SER A 78 4.33 -13.01 -11.01
N ILE A 79 3.11 -13.57 -10.92
CA ILE A 79 1.87 -12.79 -10.90
C ILE A 79 1.80 -11.91 -9.66
N GLU A 80 2.15 -12.45 -8.49
CA GLU A 80 2.18 -11.66 -7.26
C GLU A 80 3.22 -10.53 -7.34
N ASP A 81 4.40 -10.80 -7.91
CA ASP A 81 5.47 -9.81 -8.07
C ASP A 81 5.10 -8.73 -9.10
N GLU A 82 4.38 -9.08 -10.17
CA GLU A 82 3.85 -8.12 -11.17
C GLU A 82 2.70 -7.27 -10.62
N ASP A 83 1.75 -7.87 -9.91
CA ASP A 83 0.68 -7.14 -9.19
C ASP A 83 1.26 -6.11 -8.21
N LEU A 84 2.37 -6.48 -7.54
CA LEU A 84 3.11 -5.59 -6.65
C LEU A 84 3.81 -4.46 -7.40
N ALA A 85 4.27 -4.70 -8.63
CA ALA A 85 4.89 -3.69 -9.48
C ALA A 85 3.86 -2.72 -10.10
N LEU A 86 2.67 -3.21 -10.46
CA LEU A 86 1.58 -2.43 -11.06
C LEU A 86 0.94 -1.44 -10.07
N GLY A 87 1.10 -1.65 -8.76
CA GLY A 87 0.61 -0.75 -7.71
C GLY A 87 1.20 0.67 -7.76
N ASP A 88 2.37 0.87 -8.42
CA ASP A 88 3.07 2.15 -8.50
C ASP A 88 3.00 2.81 -9.90
N GLU A 89 2.70 2.08 -10.99
CA GLU A 89 2.85 2.61 -12.37
C GLU A 89 1.56 2.66 -13.21
N ASP A 90 0.56 1.80 -12.97
CA ASP A 90 -0.59 1.61 -13.87
C ASP A 90 -1.96 1.90 -13.21
N THR A 91 -2.05 3.03 -12.52
CA THR A 91 -3.35 3.59 -12.11
C THR A 91 -3.97 4.39 -13.26
N PRO A 92 -5.26 4.19 -13.60
CA PRO A 92 -5.98 5.06 -14.55
C PRO A 92 -5.82 6.54 -14.15
N ASP A 93 -5.80 7.47 -15.10
CA ASP A 93 -5.55 8.90 -14.78
C ASP A 93 -6.53 9.48 -13.74
N SER A 94 -7.77 9.00 -13.68
CA SER A 94 -8.74 9.37 -12.63
C SER A 94 -8.36 8.86 -11.25
N ASP A 95 -7.72 7.68 -11.19
CA ASP A 95 -7.27 7.07 -9.94
C ASP A 95 -5.92 7.65 -9.52
N ARG A 96 -5.06 8.09 -10.46
CA ARG A 96 -3.76 8.76 -10.19
C ARG A 96 -3.91 10.03 -9.38
N GLU A 97 -4.90 10.86 -9.69
CA GLU A 97 -5.18 12.09 -8.93
C GLU A 97 -5.61 11.75 -7.50
N THR A 98 -6.52 10.78 -7.33
CA THR A 98 -6.92 10.26 -6.00
C THR A 98 -5.79 9.50 -5.27
N VAL A 99 -4.85 8.88 -6.01
CA VAL A 99 -3.64 8.26 -5.44
C VAL A 99 -2.77 9.32 -4.80
N PHE A 100 -2.47 10.37 -5.56
CA PHE A 100 -1.64 11.48 -5.13
C PHE A 100 -2.27 12.24 -3.96
N GLU A 101 -3.58 12.47 -4.00
CA GLU A 101 -4.32 13.10 -2.90
C GLU A 101 -4.20 12.33 -1.58
N LEU A 102 -4.28 10.99 -1.60
CA LEU A 102 -4.21 10.20 -0.37
C LEU A 102 -2.80 10.09 0.20
N GLU A 103 -1.77 10.03 -0.65
CA GLU A 103 -0.37 10.07 -0.18
C GLU A 103 -0.03 11.41 0.46
N TRP A 104 -0.48 12.50 -0.17
CA TRP A 104 -0.37 13.85 0.37
C TRP A 104 -1.09 13.99 1.71
N GLN A 105 -2.33 13.50 1.81
CA GLN A 105 -3.11 13.51 3.05
C GLN A 105 -2.46 12.68 4.16
N LEU A 106 -1.91 11.49 3.83
CA LEU A 106 -1.20 10.66 4.80
C LEU A 106 0.04 11.37 5.33
N ARG A 107 0.81 11.99 4.44
CA ARG A 107 1.99 12.76 4.79
C ARG A 107 1.65 13.92 5.71
N ASP A 108 0.65 14.72 5.34
CA ASP A 108 0.21 15.84 6.14
C ASP A 108 -0.30 15.36 7.50
N PHE A 109 -1.08 14.28 7.55
CA PHE A 109 -1.53 13.72 8.81
C PHE A 109 -0.35 13.30 9.70
N ILE A 110 0.64 12.60 9.15
CA ILE A 110 1.81 12.15 9.91
C ILE A 110 2.67 13.35 10.34
N SER A 111 2.91 14.33 9.49
CA SER A 111 3.76 15.48 9.80
C SER A 111 3.17 16.35 10.91
N HIS A 112 1.86 16.60 10.88
CA HIS A 112 1.15 17.33 11.93
C HIS A 112 1.10 16.58 13.26
N ASN A 113 1.16 15.24 13.22
CA ASN A 113 1.08 14.38 14.40
C ASN A 113 2.41 13.69 14.73
N ILE A 114 3.54 14.18 14.21
CA ILE A 114 4.83 13.49 14.29
C ILE A 114 5.27 13.22 15.74
N GLU A 115 4.92 14.11 16.66
CA GLU A 115 5.22 13.98 18.09
C GLU A 115 4.45 12.84 18.77
N SER A 116 3.31 12.44 18.21
CA SER A 116 2.51 11.31 18.71
C SER A 116 3.10 9.96 18.30
N LEU A 117 3.89 9.93 17.22
CA LEU A 117 4.55 8.72 16.76
C LEU A 117 5.75 8.38 17.63
N LYS A 118 5.90 7.09 17.90
CA LYS A 118 7.04 6.55 18.64
C LYS A 118 7.83 5.59 17.78
N LEU A 119 9.11 5.87 17.62
CA LEU A 119 10.07 4.96 17.02
C LEU A 119 10.98 4.44 18.13
N GLU A 120 10.99 3.12 18.36
CA GLU A 120 11.78 2.50 19.44
C GLU A 120 11.48 3.10 20.83
N GLY A 121 10.22 3.51 21.05
CA GLY A 121 9.76 4.13 22.29
C GLY A 121 10.08 5.63 22.43
N LYS A 122 10.78 6.24 21.46
CA LYS A 122 11.16 7.66 21.47
C LYS A 122 10.18 8.50 20.65
N SER A 123 9.81 9.67 21.16
CA SER A 123 9.03 10.67 20.43
C SER A 123 9.87 11.29 19.31
N LEU A 124 9.21 11.76 18.27
CA LEU A 124 9.87 12.39 17.14
C LEU A 124 9.51 13.87 17.06
N ARG A 125 10.35 14.66 16.39
CA ARG A 125 10.04 16.03 16.00
C ARG A 125 10.41 16.24 14.55
N LEU A 126 9.68 17.11 13.85
CA LEU A 126 10.01 17.45 12.47
C LEU A 126 11.40 18.10 12.41
N TYR A 127 12.18 17.73 11.41
CA TYR A 127 13.45 18.40 11.13
C TYR A 127 13.16 19.82 10.64
N VAL A 128 14.00 20.78 11.02
CA VAL A 128 13.98 22.13 10.47
C VAL A 128 15.43 22.50 10.15
N ASP A 129 15.67 22.87 8.91
CA ASP A 129 17.01 23.22 8.45
C ASP A 129 17.41 24.65 8.89
N PRO A 130 18.69 25.05 8.74
CA PRO A 130 19.14 26.39 9.13
C PRO A 130 18.46 27.55 8.39
N GLN A 131 17.77 27.28 7.27
CA GLN A 131 17.04 28.26 6.47
C GLN A 131 15.56 28.34 6.90
N GLY A 132 15.15 27.50 7.87
CA GLY A 132 13.79 27.44 8.38
C GLY A 132 12.85 26.56 7.56
N ARG A 133 13.37 25.77 6.59
CA ARG A 133 12.55 24.79 5.87
C ARG A 133 12.31 23.58 6.75
N ASP A 134 11.06 23.16 6.85
CA ASP A 134 10.69 21.97 7.60
C ASP A 134 10.99 20.67 6.83
N GLY A 135 10.85 19.54 7.52
CA GLY A 135 11.20 18.24 7.00
C GLY A 135 10.17 17.61 6.05
N VAL A 136 9.07 18.29 5.71
CA VAL A 136 8.05 17.75 4.80
C VAL A 136 8.50 17.97 3.35
N GLU A 137 8.42 16.92 2.53
CA GLU A 137 8.95 16.94 1.15
C GLU A 137 10.39 17.46 1.07
N TYR A 138 11.21 17.07 2.03
CA TYR A 138 12.54 17.63 2.18
C TYR A 138 13.40 17.33 0.94
N PRO A 139 13.84 18.36 0.19
CA PRO A 139 14.43 18.14 -1.12
C PRO A 139 15.86 17.63 -1.01
N THR A 140 16.20 16.63 -1.83
CA THR A 140 17.55 16.08 -1.95
C THR A 140 17.91 15.86 -3.41
N GLU A 141 19.20 15.59 -3.68
CA GLU A 141 19.67 15.25 -5.04
C GLU A 141 19.14 13.89 -5.54
N VAL A 142 18.62 13.04 -4.64
CA VAL A 142 18.12 11.70 -4.97
C VAL A 142 16.60 11.59 -4.95
N GLY A 143 15.90 12.73 -4.85
CA GLY A 143 14.45 12.84 -4.74
C GLY A 143 14.01 13.53 -3.44
N PRO A 144 12.76 14.02 -3.35
CA PRO A 144 12.21 14.54 -2.11
C PRO A 144 11.98 13.39 -1.11
N ILE A 145 12.34 13.64 0.16
CA ILE A 145 11.98 12.76 1.28
C ILE A 145 10.58 13.16 1.75
N ASP A 146 9.66 12.22 1.92
CA ASP A 146 8.29 12.56 2.34
C ASP A 146 8.26 13.31 3.67
N ILE A 147 8.92 12.74 4.70
CA ILE A 147 9.08 13.39 6.00
C ILE A 147 10.47 13.10 6.56
N LEU A 148 11.19 14.16 6.91
CA LEU A 148 12.45 14.13 7.63
C LEU A 148 12.23 14.61 9.07
N ALA A 149 12.59 13.77 10.03
CA ALA A 149 12.40 14.02 11.46
C ALA A 149 13.69 13.76 12.24
N LEU A 150 13.66 14.11 13.53
CA LEU A 150 14.70 13.82 14.50
C LEU A 150 14.09 13.11 15.71
N ASP A 151 14.83 12.15 16.26
CA ASP A 151 14.56 11.61 17.60
C ASP A 151 15.23 12.49 18.70
N PRO A 152 15.03 12.20 20.00
CA PRO A 152 15.59 13.02 21.09
C PRO A 152 17.11 12.97 21.19
N ASP A 153 17.77 12.01 20.54
CA ASP A 153 19.24 11.92 20.46
C ASP A 153 19.78 12.59 19.18
N ASP A 154 18.95 13.38 18.50
CA ASP A 154 19.18 13.98 17.20
C ASP A 154 19.53 12.95 16.10
N ALA A 155 19.09 11.69 16.22
CA ALA A 155 19.17 10.77 15.09
C ALA A 155 18.18 11.20 14.01
N PHE A 156 18.61 11.21 12.75
CA PHE A 156 17.73 11.46 11.62
C PHE A 156 16.79 10.29 11.39
N VAL A 157 15.51 10.58 11.20
CA VAL A 157 14.48 9.60 10.91
C VAL A 157 13.81 9.99 9.60
N ILE A 158 13.92 9.12 8.60
CA ILE A 158 13.43 9.34 7.24
C ILE A 158 12.18 8.50 7.07
N PHE A 159 11.06 9.11 6.72
CA PHE A 159 9.84 8.39 6.37
C PHE A 159 9.68 8.32 4.85
N GLU A 160 9.39 7.12 4.37
CA GLU A 160 8.93 6.83 3.02
C GLU A 160 7.50 6.31 3.14
N LEU A 161 6.54 7.00 2.53
CA LEU A 161 5.12 6.74 2.65
C LEU A 161 4.61 6.09 1.36
N LYS A 162 3.76 5.09 1.52
CA LYS A 162 3.16 4.36 0.39
C LYS A 162 1.68 4.10 0.67
N ARG A 163 0.82 4.48 -0.27
CA ARG A 163 -0.63 4.28 -0.13
C ARG A 163 -1.07 2.82 -0.12
N GLY A 164 -0.30 1.97 -0.80
CA GLY A 164 -0.66 0.61 -1.16
C GLY A 164 0.18 -0.46 -0.47
N ARG A 165 0.20 -1.64 -1.09
CA ARG A 165 1.10 -2.71 -0.72
C ARG A 165 2.50 -2.40 -1.25
N VAL A 166 3.52 -2.62 -0.44
CA VAL A 166 4.90 -2.31 -0.81
C VAL A 166 5.76 -3.57 -0.91
N ALA A 167 6.53 -3.64 -1.99
CA ALA A 167 7.56 -4.65 -2.26
C ALA A 167 8.97 -4.06 -2.13
N ASP A 168 9.99 -4.83 -2.51
CA ASP A 168 11.40 -4.56 -2.22
C ASP A 168 11.93 -3.23 -2.81
N ARG A 169 11.25 -2.62 -3.80
CA ARG A 169 11.62 -1.32 -4.38
C ARG A 169 11.75 -0.21 -3.32
N ALA A 170 10.92 -0.23 -2.28
CA ALA A 170 11.01 0.77 -1.20
C ALA A 170 12.34 0.71 -0.43
N ILE A 171 13.01 -0.45 -0.39
CA ILE A 171 14.36 -0.58 0.19
C ILE A 171 15.36 0.25 -0.59
N GLY A 172 15.31 0.21 -1.91
CA GLY A 172 16.20 1.00 -2.76
C GLY A 172 16.01 2.50 -2.56
N GLN A 173 14.76 2.94 -2.43
CA GLN A 173 14.42 4.34 -2.17
C GLN A 173 14.88 4.81 -0.80
N ILE A 174 14.48 4.11 0.28
CA ILE A 174 14.89 4.50 1.64
C ILE A 174 16.41 4.47 1.80
N SER A 175 17.10 3.50 1.16
CA SER A 175 18.56 3.40 1.21
C SER A 175 19.26 4.59 0.55
N ARG A 176 18.72 5.10 -0.58
CA ARG A 176 19.23 6.31 -1.24
C ARG A 176 19.12 7.53 -0.34
N TYR A 177 17.96 7.73 0.29
CA TYR A 177 17.75 8.84 1.23
C TYR A 177 18.64 8.74 2.45
N MET A 178 18.73 7.57 3.09
CA MET A 178 19.62 7.36 4.22
C MET A 178 21.09 7.65 3.86
N GLY A 179 21.54 7.20 2.68
CA GLY A 179 22.88 7.48 2.18
C GLY A 179 23.13 8.99 1.97
N TRP A 180 22.17 9.68 1.36
CA TRP A 180 22.27 11.12 1.13
C TRP A 180 22.30 11.91 2.45
N ILE A 181 21.42 11.60 3.41
CA ILE A 181 21.40 12.24 4.73
C ILE A 181 22.71 11.98 5.48
N LYS A 182 23.22 10.74 5.48
CA LYS A 182 24.53 10.40 6.08
C LYS A 182 25.67 11.25 5.52
N LYS A 183 25.69 11.46 4.21
CA LYS A 183 26.75 12.20 3.51
C LYS A 183 26.67 13.71 3.75
N ASN A 184 25.47 14.27 3.81
CA ASN A 184 25.27 15.72 3.70
C ASN A 184 24.84 16.40 5.01
N LEU A 185 24.05 15.74 5.86
CA LEU A 185 23.42 16.37 7.03
C LEU A 185 23.73 15.69 8.36
N ALA A 186 24.00 14.39 8.36
CA ALA A 186 24.09 13.63 9.60
C ALA A 186 25.32 14.00 10.44
N HIS A 187 26.44 14.37 9.81
CA HIS A 187 27.71 14.67 10.51
C HIS A 187 28.10 13.60 11.54
N GLY A 188 27.91 12.32 11.20
CA GLY A 188 28.18 11.18 12.09
C GLY A 188 27.04 10.80 13.04
N LYS A 189 25.94 11.56 13.09
CA LYS A 189 24.72 11.16 13.80
C LYS A 189 24.07 9.94 13.14
N MET A 190 23.29 9.20 13.93
CA MET A 190 22.56 8.03 13.46
C MET A 190 21.50 8.43 12.43
N VAL A 191 21.27 7.57 11.44
CA VAL A 191 20.22 7.74 10.43
C VAL A 191 19.40 6.46 10.37
N LYS A 192 18.09 6.61 10.54
CA LYS A 192 17.08 5.57 10.55
C LYS A 192 16.10 5.78 9.39
N GLY A 193 15.66 4.69 8.79
CA GLY A 193 14.60 4.68 7.78
C GLY A 193 13.31 4.10 8.35
N VAL A 194 12.18 4.64 7.91
CA VAL A 194 10.84 4.16 8.24
C VAL A 194 10.06 4.05 6.94
N ILE A 195 9.60 2.84 6.62
CA ILE A 195 8.67 2.64 5.52
C ILE A 195 7.27 2.49 6.11
N VAL A 196 6.35 3.34 5.68
CA VAL A 196 4.95 3.32 6.10
C VAL A 196 4.08 2.92 4.91
N ALA A 197 3.28 1.87 5.06
CA ALA A 197 2.41 1.40 3.99
C ALA A 197 1.04 0.96 4.52
N LYS A 198 0.07 0.77 3.63
CA LYS A 198 -1.20 0.14 4.03
C LYS A 198 -1.03 -1.35 4.32
N SER A 199 -0.18 -2.02 3.55
CA SER A 199 0.25 -3.39 3.84
C SER A 199 1.69 -3.62 3.38
N ILE A 200 2.41 -4.44 4.15
CA ILE A 200 3.81 -4.78 3.90
C ILE A 200 3.89 -6.26 3.53
N SER A 201 4.44 -6.54 2.34
CA SER A 201 4.65 -7.89 1.84
C SER A 201 5.58 -8.72 2.75
N SER A 202 5.40 -10.04 2.75
CA SER A 202 6.29 -10.97 3.44
C SER A 202 7.73 -10.83 2.94
N ASN A 203 7.94 -10.68 1.63
CA ASN A 203 9.27 -10.49 1.04
C ASN A 203 9.98 -9.27 1.63
N LEU A 204 9.30 -8.11 1.69
CA LEU A 204 9.85 -6.90 2.30
C LEU A 204 10.18 -7.11 3.79
N ARG A 205 9.33 -7.83 4.54
CA ARG A 205 9.60 -8.18 5.95
C ARG A 205 10.86 -9.04 6.10
N HIS A 206 11.13 -9.96 5.19
CA HIS A 206 12.38 -10.73 5.20
C HIS A 206 13.57 -9.86 4.78
N ALA A 207 13.40 -9.04 3.75
CA ALA A 207 14.48 -8.23 3.19
C ALA A 207 15.00 -7.19 4.19
N ILE A 208 14.13 -6.58 5.01
CA ILE A 208 14.59 -5.61 6.03
C ILE A 208 15.46 -6.23 7.12
N VAL A 209 15.45 -7.56 7.30
CA VAL A 209 16.35 -8.22 8.28
C VAL A 209 17.81 -8.02 7.89
N ALA A 210 18.09 -7.90 6.59
CA ALA A 210 19.43 -7.63 6.08
C ALA A 210 19.76 -6.13 6.00
N VAL A 211 18.79 -5.24 6.23
CA VAL A 211 18.95 -3.78 6.07
C VAL A 211 18.92 -3.11 7.46
N PRO A 212 20.07 -2.66 7.99
CA PRO A 212 20.12 -2.10 9.34
C PRO A 212 19.37 -0.76 9.45
N ASN A 213 18.83 -0.49 10.63
CA ASN A 213 18.18 0.77 10.99
C ASN A 213 16.98 1.14 10.10
N VAL A 214 16.28 0.15 9.54
CA VAL A 214 15.02 0.35 8.83
C VAL A 214 13.89 -0.31 9.61
N SER A 215 12.83 0.45 9.85
CA SER A 215 11.60 -0.02 10.50
C SER A 215 10.43 0.01 9.52
N LEU A 216 9.47 -0.89 9.73
CA LEU A 216 8.27 -1.02 8.92
C LEU A 216 7.04 -0.65 9.76
N PHE A 217 6.15 0.15 9.19
CA PHE A 217 4.87 0.51 9.80
C PHE A 217 3.74 0.22 8.81
N GLU A 218 2.67 -0.38 9.32
CA GLU A 218 1.40 -0.48 8.61
C GLU A 218 0.43 0.55 9.18
N TYR A 219 -0.31 1.25 8.32
CA TYR A 219 -1.35 2.19 8.74
C TYR A 219 -2.74 1.67 8.38
N GLU A 220 -3.72 2.03 9.20
CA GLU A 220 -5.14 1.78 8.96
C GLU A 220 -5.92 3.10 9.05
N VAL A 221 -6.93 3.25 8.19
CA VAL A 221 -7.86 4.38 8.22
C VAL A 221 -9.20 3.90 8.74
N ALA A 222 -9.65 4.46 9.87
CA ALA A 222 -10.97 4.23 10.43
C ALA A 222 -11.87 5.45 10.17
N PHE A 223 -13.04 5.24 9.58
CA PHE A 223 -14.01 6.30 9.29
C PHE A 223 -15.38 5.95 9.87
N SER A 224 -15.98 6.90 10.58
CA SER A 224 -17.31 6.78 11.17
C SER A 224 -18.13 8.04 10.92
N LEU A 225 -19.36 7.86 10.43
CA LEU A 225 -20.35 8.94 10.31
C LEU A 225 -21.47 8.69 11.31
N ASN A 226 -21.78 9.71 12.09
CA ASN A 226 -22.94 9.70 12.98
C ASN A 226 -23.95 10.70 12.45
N GLN A 227 -25.14 10.22 12.11
CA GLN A 227 -26.23 11.10 11.67
C GLN A 227 -26.78 11.87 12.87
N ILE A 228 -26.84 13.19 12.76
CA ILE A 228 -27.57 14.03 13.72
C ILE A 228 -29.04 14.05 13.29
N LEU A 229 -29.91 13.50 14.14
CA LEU A 229 -31.34 13.33 13.84
C LEU A 229 -32.20 14.52 14.31
N GLU A 230 -31.70 15.32 15.24
CA GLU A 230 -32.36 16.54 15.71
C GLU A 230 -31.34 17.67 15.78
N ALA A 231 -31.66 18.81 15.15
CA ALA A 231 -30.91 20.04 15.38
C ALA A 231 -31.40 20.66 16.70
N ASP A 232 -30.49 21.10 17.57
CA ASP A 232 -30.85 21.76 18.82
C ASP A 232 -31.87 22.89 18.53
N GLY A 233 -33.08 22.76 19.09
CA GLY A 233 -34.15 23.74 18.91
C GLY A 233 -33.80 25.09 19.55
N PRO A 234 -34.37 26.22 19.08
CA PRO A 234 -34.04 27.52 19.63
C PRO A 234 -34.40 27.60 21.12
N CYS A 235 -33.45 28.09 21.91
CA CYS A 235 -33.58 28.34 23.35
C CYS A 235 -34.82 29.20 23.62
N GLN A 236 -35.85 28.64 24.27
CA GLN A 236 -37.01 29.41 24.70
C GLN A 236 -36.56 30.43 25.76
N MET A 237 -36.43 31.70 25.36
CA MET A 237 -36.31 32.82 26.28
C MET A 237 -37.61 32.91 27.07
N LYS A 238 -37.58 32.49 28.34
CA LYS A 238 -38.65 32.77 29.29
C LYS A 238 -38.65 34.27 29.55
N TYR A 239 -39.69 34.97 29.13
CA TYR A 239 -40.03 36.27 29.70
C TYR A 239 -40.78 36.00 31.01
N GLU A 240 -40.15 36.33 32.14
CA GLU A 240 -40.86 36.45 33.42
C GLU A 240 -41.62 37.79 33.42
N GLU A 241 -42.92 37.72 33.76
CA GLU A 241 -43.83 38.88 33.94
C GLU A 241 -43.57 39.62 35.27
#